data_AF-A0A6S6T861-F1
#
_entry.id   AF-A0A6S6T861-F1
#
_cell.length_a   1.000
_cell.length_b   1.000
_cell.length_c   1.000
_cell.angle_alpha   90.00
_cell.angle_beta   90.00
_cell.angle_gamma   90.00
#
_symmetry.space_group_name_H-M   'P 1'
#
loop_
_entity.id
_entity.type
_entity.pdbx_description
1 polymer ?
#
loop_
_entity_poly.entity_id
_entity_poly.type
_entity_poly.pdbx_seq_one_letter_code
_entity_poly.pdbx_strand_id
1 'polypeptide(L)'
;MEILLQILFAMVLLELLELYLHRADTLSLLIDKLFTYYEKSVFLFFMVHPSIYFVLGALLYFDAFNFYGITILVLKTFDIFFKIELIRQKYYLDSMDSELQKMMDMKLTFTMKFLALLVHVPLLYMAITSVFG
;
A
#
# COMPACT_ATOMS: atom_id res chain seq x y z
N MET A 1 0.40 -26.68 3.31
CA MET A 1 1.43 -25.95 2.54
C MET A 1 0.90 -25.38 1.23
N GLU A 2 0.06 -26.11 0.49
CA GLU A 2 -0.51 -25.62 -0.79
C GLU A 2 -1.32 -24.33 -0.66
N ILE A 3 -2.18 -24.22 0.37
CA ILE A 3 -3.00 -23.02 0.61
C ILE A 3 -2.12 -21.78 0.88
N LEU A 4 -1.02 -21.94 1.64
CA LEU A 4 -0.08 -20.85 1.90
C LEU A 4 0.54 -20.33 0.61
N LEU A 5 0.99 -21.23 -0.28
CA LEU A 5 1.54 -20.85 -1.57
C LEU A 5 0.51 -20.12 -2.45
N GLN A 6 -0.74 -20.58 -2.46
CA GLN A 6 -1.82 -19.92 -3.20
C GLN A 6 -2.07 -18.49 -2.70
N ILE A 7 -2.03 -18.27 -1.38
CA ILE A 7 -2.22 -16.95 -0.78
C ILE A 7 -1.06 -16.01 -1.07
N LEU A 8 0.18 -16.50 -0.96
CA LEU A 8 1.34 -15.67 -1.30
C LEU A 8 1.34 -15.30 -2.78
N PHE A 9 0.96 -16.24 -3.65
CA PHE A 9 0.81 -15.96 -5.07
C PHE A 9 -0.29 -14.91 -5.33
N ALA A 10 -1.45 -15.04 -4.69
CA ALA A 10 -2.52 -14.05 -4.76
C ALA A 10 -2.06 -12.67 -4.24
N MET A 11 -1.29 -12.63 -3.14
CA MET A 11 -0.71 -11.41 -2.59
C MET A 11 0.23 -10.73 -3.59
N VAL A 12 1.10 -11.50 -4.25
CA VAL A 12 1.99 -10.98 -5.30
C VAL A 12 1.17 -10.37 -6.45
N LEU A 13 0.12 -11.05 -6.91
CA LEU A 13 -0.74 -10.52 -7.97
C LEU A 13 -1.45 -9.22 -7.57
N LEU A 14 -1.94 -9.13 -6.34
CA LEU A 14 -2.60 -7.93 -5.82
C LEU A 14 -1.63 -6.75 -5.66
N GLU A 15 -0.42 -7.01 -5.15
CA GLU A 15 0.64 -5.99 -5.09
C GLU A 15 1.01 -5.51 -6.49
N LEU A 16 1.14 -6.41 -7.47
CA LEU A 16 1.41 -6.02 -8.87
C LEU A 16 0.26 -5.20 -9.48
N LEU A 17 -0.99 -5.55 -9.16
CA LEU A 17 -2.16 -4.78 -9.58
C LEU A 17 -2.15 -3.38 -8.95
N GLU A 18 -1.81 -3.25 -7.68
CA GLU A 18 -1.62 -1.94 -7.05
C GLU A 18 -0.47 -1.15 -7.67
N LEU A 19 0.67 -1.77 -7.96
CA LEU A 19 1.76 -1.12 -8.68
C LEU A 19 1.30 -0.60 -10.04
N TYR A 20 0.46 -1.35 -10.73
CA TYR A 20 -0.12 -0.95 -12.01
C TYR A 20 -1.09 0.23 -11.86
N LEU A 21 -1.99 0.17 -10.87
CA LEU A 21 -2.93 1.26 -10.57
C LEU A 21 -2.20 2.53 -10.13
N HIS A 22 -1.14 2.40 -9.34
CA HIS A 22 -0.28 3.49 -8.87
C HIS A 22 0.86 3.86 -9.82
N ARG A 23 0.85 3.36 -11.05
CA ARG A 23 1.92 3.65 -12.01
C ARG A 23 1.97 5.15 -12.32
N ALA A 24 3.10 5.77 -11.98
CA ALA A 24 3.47 7.13 -12.32
C ALA A 24 5.01 7.30 -12.37
N ASP A 25 5.47 8.39 -12.97
CA ASP A 25 6.90 8.69 -13.12
C ASP A 25 7.46 9.48 -11.92
N THR A 26 6.65 10.37 -11.35
CA THR A 26 6.96 11.15 -10.14
C THR A 26 5.92 10.92 -9.06
N LEU A 27 6.28 11.22 -7.81
CA LEU A 27 5.32 11.18 -6.71
C LEU A 27 4.18 12.18 -6.93
N SER A 28 4.48 13.35 -7.49
CA SER A 28 3.47 14.36 -7.84
C SER A 28 2.38 13.81 -8.76
N LEU A 29 2.77 13.12 -9.85
CA LEU A 29 1.83 12.53 -10.80
C LEU A 29 1.04 11.36 -10.21
N LEU A 30 1.66 10.59 -9.30
CA LEU A 30 0.96 9.55 -8.56
C LEU A 30 -0.17 10.15 -7.71
N ILE A 31 0.13 11.23 -7.01
CA ILE A 31 -0.84 11.95 -6.18
C ILE A 31 -1.94 12.58 -7.04
N ASP A 32 -1.61 13.15 -8.21
CA ASP A 32 -2.62 13.66 -9.16
C ASP A 32 -3.61 12.56 -9.58
N LYS A 33 -3.08 11.39 -9.93
CA LYS A 33 -3.92 10.25 -10.33
C LYS A 33 -4.80 9.77 -9.18
N LEU A 34 -4.24 9.64 -7.98
CA LEU A 34 -4.99 9.24 -6.79
C LEU A 34 -6.06 10.26 -6.39
N PHE A 35 -5.78 11.54 -6.58
CA PHE A 35 -6.74 12.61 -6.33
C PHE A 35 -8.00 12.47 -7.19
N THR A 36 -7.90 12.03 -8.44
CA THR A 36 -9.09 11.80 -9.29
C THR A 36 -10.05 10.74 -8.73
N TYR A 37 -9.55 9.77 -7.97
CA TYR A 37 -10.39 8.78 -7.27
C TYR A 37 -10.93 9.36 -5.96
N TYR A 38 -10.08 10.07 -5.21
CA TYR A 38 -10.44 10.72 -3.95
C TYR A 38 -11.54 11.76 -4.12
N GLU A 39 -11.46 12.60 -5.15
CA GLU A 39 -12.44 13.65 -5.48
C GLU A 39 -13.83 13.06 -5.74
N LYS A 40 -13.90 11.92 -6.44
CA LYS A 40 -15.17 11.22 -6.69
C LYS A 40 -15.77 10.65 -5.42
N SER A 41 -14.94 9.99 -4.60
CA SER A 41 -15.33 9.46 -3.30
C SER A 41 -14.11 8.98 -2.52
N VAL A 42 -14.11 9.25 -1.21
CA VAL A 42 -13.13 8.66 -0.28
C VAL A 42 -13.17 7.12 -0.32
N PHE A 43 -14.34 6.51 -0.56
CA PHE A 43 -14.44 5.05 -0.68
C PHE A 43 -13.77 4.50 -1.93
N LEU A 44 -13.83 5.22 -3.06
CA LEU A 44 -13.14 4.84 -4.30
C LEU A 44 -11.62 4.88 -4.10
N PHE A 45 -11.12 5.86 -3.35
CA PHE A 45 -9.71 5.91 -2.99
C PHE A 45 -9.28 4.66 -2.22
N PHE A 46 -10.03 4.24 -1.20
CA PHE A 46 -9.71 3.01 -0.47
C PHE A 46 -9.81 1.74 -1.36
N MET A 47 -10.76 1.69 -2.31
CA MET A 47 -10.87 0.56 -3.25
C MET A 47 -9.65 0.39 -4.17
N VAL A 48 -8.87 1.45 -4.40
CA VAL A 48 -7.63 1.39 -5.20
C VAL A 48 -6.51 0.64 -4.45
N HIS A 49 -6.70 0.33 -3.17
CA HIS A 49 -5.78 -0.43 -2.32
C HIS A 49 -6.30 -1.85 -1.99
N PRO A 50 -6.57 -2.73 -2.98
CA PRO A 50 -7.16 -4.04 -2.74
C PRO A 50 -6.32 -4.96 -1.84
N SER A 51 -5.00 -4.76 -1.77
CA SER A 51 -4.09 -5.59 -0.98
C SER A 51 -4.32 -5.44 0.54
N ILE A 52 -4.82 -4.30 1.03
CA ILE A 52 -5.10 -4.14 2.47
C ILE A 52 -6.23 -5.06 2.93
N TYR A 53 -7.29 -5.15 2.14
CA TYR A 53 -8.44 -6.01 2.43
C TYR A 53 -8.07 -7.48 2.34
N PHE A 54 -7.23 -7.83 1.36
CA PHE A 54 -6.73 -9.18 1.21
C PHE A 54 -5.87 -9.61 2.40
N VAL A 55 -4.92 -8.76 2.81
CA VAL A 55 -4.10 -9.04 4.00
C VAL A 55 -4.98 -9.19 5.22
N LEU A 56 -5.92 -8.28 5.46
CA LEU A 56 -6.85 -8.37 6.60
C LEU A 56 -7.61 -9.70 6.59
N GLY A 57 -8.16 -10.09 5.43
CA GLY A 57 -8.88 -11.36 5.27
C GLY A 57 -8.00 -12.59 5.49
N ALA A 58 -6.77 -12.57 4.98
CA ALA A 58 -5.80 -13.64 5.22
C ALA A 58 -5.44 -13.75 6.70
N LEU A 59 -5.15 -12.63 7.38
CA LEU A 59 -4.82 -12.64 8.80
C LEU A 59 -5.99 -13.14 9.66
N LEU A 60 -7.24 -12.76 9.32
CA LEU A 60 -8.45 -13.30 9.97
C LEU A 60 -8.60 -14.80 9.76
N TYR A 61 -8.36 -15.30 8.54
CA TYR A 61 -8.53 -16.72 8.22
C TYR A 61 -7.52 -17.62 8.94
N PHE A 62 -6.26 -17.18 9.09
CA PHE A 62 -5.21 -17.93 9.77
C PHE A 62 -5.03 -17.58 11.24
N ASP A 63 -5.83 -16.66 11.79
CA ASP A 63 -5.65 -16.07 13.12
C ASP A 63 -4.21 -15.53 13.34
N ALA A 64 -3.65 -14.91 12.30
CA ALA A 64 -2.24 -14.52 12.24
C ALA A 64 -1.96 -13.08 12.72
N PHE A 65 -2.65 -12.62 13.77
CA PHE A 65 -2.48 -11.28 14.37
C PHE A 65 -1.24 -11.16 15.28
N ASN A 66 -0.14 -11.81 14.90
CA ASN A 66 1.14 -11.64 15.56
C ASN A 66 1.85 -10.35 15.11
N PHE A 67 3.05 -10.13 15.65
CA PHE A 67 3.87 -8.95 15.34
C PHE A 67 4.01 -8.69 13.84
N TYR A 68 4.23 -9.72 13.02
CA TYR A 68 4.38 -9.57 11.57
C TYR A 68 3.06 -9.17 10.90
N GLY A 69 1.96 -9.83 11.26
CA GLY A 69 0.63 -9.51 10.73
C GLY A 69 0.21 -8.07 11.04
N ILE A 70 0.39 -7.65 12.30
CA ILE A 70 0.11 -6.26 12.72
C ILE A 70 1.02 -5.27 11.99
N THR A 71 2.31 -5.60 11.82
CA THR A 71 3.25 -4.73 11.11
C THR A 71 2.81 -4.47 9.67
N ILE A 72 2.32 -5.47 8.94
CA ILE A 72 1.81 -5.26 7.57
C ILE A 72 0.61 -4.31 7.57
N LEU A 73 -0.35 -4.51 8.50
CA LEU A 73 -1.53 -3.66 8.59
C LEU A 73 -1.14 -2.21 8.90
N VAL A 74 -0.20 -1.99 9.82
CA VAL A 74 0.30 -0.65 10.15
C VAL A 74 0.98 0.00 8.95
N LEU A 75 1.88 -0.73 8.26
CA LEU A 75 2.58 -0.21 7.08
C LEU A 75 1.60 0.17 5.95
N LYS A 76 0.63 -0.69 5.65
CA LYS A 76 -0.40 -0.40 4.64
C LYS A 76 -1.29 0.77 5.03
N THR A 77 -1.70 0.81 6.29
CA THR A 77 -2.51 1.93 6.80
C THR A 77 -1.72 3.24 6.68
N PHE A 78 -0.46 3.24 7.12
CA PHE A 78 0.41 4.42 7.01
C PHE A 78 0.61 4.87 5.56
N ASP A 79 0.82 3.95 4.62
CA ASP A 79 0.93 4.28 3.19
C ASP A 79 -0.32 5.01 2.66
N ILE A 80 -1.51 4.50 2.99
CA ILE A 80 -2.78 5.10 2.58
C ILE A 80 -2.96 6.48 3.22
N PHE A 81 -2.73 6.60 4.54
CA PHE A 81 -2.85 7.88 5.25
C PHE A 81 -1.83 8.91 4.75
N PHE A 82 -0.59 8.50 4.48
CA PHE A 82 0.43 9.39 3.94
C PHE A 82 0.03 9.92 2.56
N LYS A 83 -0.54 9.09 1.69
CA LYS A 83 -1.09 9.53 0.39
C LYS A 83 -2.24 10.52 0.54
N ILE A 84 -3.15 10.30 1.49
CA ILE A 84 -4.23 11.25 1.79
C ILE A 84 -3.67 12.59 2.28
N GLU A 85 -2.67 12.55 3.17
CA GLU A 85 -2.05 13.77 3.67
C GLU A 85 -1.35 14.53 2.54
N LEU A 86 -0.64 13.85 1.63
CA LEU A 86 -0.05 14.47 0.45
C LEU A 86 -1.11 15.11 -0.46
N ILE A 87 -2.24 14.44 -0.67
CA ILE A 87 -3.38 15.02 -1.40
C ILE A 87 -3.86 16.30 -0.70
N ARG A 88 -4.03 16.26 0.64
CA ARG A 88 -4.46 17.41 1.43
C ARG A 88 -3.50 18.58 1.27
N GLN A 89 -2.20 18.32 1.39
CA GLN A 89 -1.18 19.35 1.27
C GLN A 89 -1.09 19.94 -0.13
N LYS A 90 -1.24 19.12 -1.18
CA LYS A 90 -1.15 19.59 -2.56
C LYS A 90 -2.36 20.42 -2.99
N TYR A 91 -3.58 20.02 -2.60
CA TYR A 91 -4.81 20.56 -3.17
C TYR A 91 -5.63 21.45 -2.23
N TYR A 92 -5.48 21.30 -0.92
CA TYR A 92 -6.32 21.98 0.06
C TYR A 92 -5.58 22.98 0.96
N LEU A 93 -4.24 22.95 0.96
CA LEU A 93 -3.41 23.90 1.70
C LEU A 93 -2.75 24.89 0.74
N ASP A 94 -2.82 26.18 1.07
CA ASP A 94 -2.22 27.25 0.25
C ASP A 94 -0.68 27.20 0.21
N SER A 95 -0.07 26.56 1.21
CA SER A 95 1.37 26.39 1.30
C SER A 95 1.73 24.97 1.72
N MET A 96 2.26 24.18 0.79
CA MET A 96 2.82 22.87 1.10
C MET A 96 4.19 23.01 1.75
N ASP A 97 4.49 22.14 2.72
CA ASP A 97 5.80 22.09 3.35
C ASP A 97 6.93 21.93 2.32
N SER A 98 8.01 22.67 2.51
CA SER A 98 9.11 22.74 1.53
C SER A 98 9.84 21.41 1.34
N GLU A 99 9.85 20.52 2.34
CA GLU A 99 10.42 19.18 2.21
C GLU A 99 9.48 18.28 1.40
N LEU A 100 8.18 18.37 1.64
CA LEU A 100 7.17 17.63 0.89
C LEU A 100 7.12 18.06 -0.59
N GLN A 101 7.35 19.34 -0.89
CA GLN A 101 7.50 19.83 -2.27
C GLN A 101 8.66 19.13 -2.99
N LYS A 102 9.82 19.06 -2.33
CA LYS A 102 10.98 18.35 -2.88
C LYS A 102 10.69 16.86 -3.08
N MET A 103 10.01 16.21 -2.12
CA MET A 103 9.63 14.81 -2.23
C MET A 103 8.68 14.56 -3.41
N MET A 104 7.77 15.49 -3.69
CA MET A 104 6.82 15.37 -4.79
C MET A 104 7.48 15.39 -6.18
N ASP A 105 8.54 16.16 -6.33
CA ASP A 105 9.32 16.23 -7.58
C ASP A 105 10.29 15.05 -7.76
N MET A 106 10.46 14.21 -6.73
CA MET A 106 11.28 13.02 -6.84
C MET A 106 10.69 12.04 -7.85
N LYS A 107 11.56 11.55 -8.74
CA LYS A 107 11.25 10.42 -9.60
C LYS A 107 11.11 9.18 -8.74
N LEU A 108 10.02 8.45 -8.94
CA LEU A 108 9.81 7.16 -8.27
C LEU A 108 10.81 6.15 -8.83
N THR A 109 11.82 5.82 -8.04
CA THR A 109 12.81 4.80 -8.40
C THR A 109 12.15 3.43 -8.48
N PHE A 110 12.77 2.51 -9.22
CA PHE A 110 12.30 1.12 -9.31
C PHE A 110 12.13 0.50 -7.92
N THR A 111 13.10 0.68 -7.03
CA THR A 111 13.03 0.17 -5.66
C THR A 111 11.83 0.71 -4.88
N MET A 112 11.54 2.01 -5.00
CA MET A 112 10.37 2.61 -4.34
C MET A 112 9.05 2.00 -4.84
N LYS A 113 8.94 1.71 -6.14
CA LYS A 113 7.73 1.10 -6.72
C LYS A 113 7.52 -0.33 -6.24
N PHE A 114 8.59 -1.11 -6.12
CA PHE A 114 8.52 -2.52 -5.70
C PHE A 114 8.66 -2.75 -4.20
N LEU A 115 8.87 -1.69 -3.40
CA LEU A 115 9.08 -1.79 -1.96
C LEU A 115 7.94 -2.53 -1.27
N ALA A 116 6.70 -2.20 -1.62
CA ALA A 116 5.50 -2.84 -1.07
C ALA A 116 5.52 -4.36 -1.30
N LEU A 117 5.80 -4.80 -2.54
CA LEU A 117 5.91 -6.21 -2.88
C LEU A 117 7.04 -6.91 -2.11
N LEU A 118 8.22 -6.29 -2.02
CA LEU A 118 9.39 -6.85 -1.34
C LEU A 118 9.23 -6.92 0.18
N VAL A 119 8.43 -6.05 0.77
CA VAL A 119 8.23 -5.99 2.22
C VAL A 119 7.00 -6.79 2.65
N HIS A 120 5.85 -6.59 2.00
CA HIS A 120 4.59 -7.19 2.44
C HIS A 120 4.53 -8.70 2.20
N VAL A 121 5.07 -9.21 1.09
CA VAL A 121 5.00 -10.65 0.78
C VAL A 121 5.81 -11.49 1.79
N PRO A 122 7.08 -11.16 2.10
CA PRO A 122 7.82 -11.89 3.13
C PRO A 122 7.22 -11.73 4.53
N LEU A 123 6.70 -10.55 4.87
CA LEU A 123 6.04 -10.35 6.16
C LEU A 123 4.78 -11.22 6.28
N LEU A 124 3.98 -11.36 5.21
CA LEU A 124 2.78 -12.19 5.24
C LEU A 124 3.15 -13.66 5.39
N TYR A 125 4.22 -14.11 4.72
CA TYR A 125 4.76 -15.44 4.92
C TYR A 125 5.14 -15.67 6.38
N MET A 126 5.95 -14.78 6.97
CA MET A 126 6.38 -14.87 8.37
C MET A 126 5.19 -14.85 9.35
N ALA A 127 4.19 -14.00 9.08
CA ALA A 127 2.98 -13.91 9.89
C ALA A 127 2.22 -15.24 9.91
N ILE A 128 2.02 -15.88 8.75
CA ILE A 128 1.27 -17.13 8.70
C ILE A 128 2.12 -18.28 9.26
N THR A 129 3.41 -18.39 8.92
CA THR A 129 4.24 -19.51 9.39
C THR A 129 4.47 -19.48 10.90
N SER A 130 4.49 -18.31 11.53
CA SER A 130 4.65 -18.21 12.98
C SER A 130 3.42 -18.66 13.78
N VAL A 131 2.26 -18.86 13.14
CA VAL A 131 1.08 -19.45 13.78
C VAL A 131 1.15 -20.98 13.79
N PHE A 132 1.73 -21.58 12.74
CA PHE A 132 1.82 -23.03 12.56
C PHE A 132 3.17 -23.63 12.96
N GLY A 133 4.11 -22.79 13.37
CA GLY A 133 5.46 -23.17 13.81
C GLY A 133 5.53 -23.62 15.27
#